data_AF-A0A7S4HBP6-F1
#
_entry.id   AF-A0A7S4HBP6-F1
#
_cell.length_a   1.000
_cell.length_b   1.000
_cell.length_c   1.000
_cell.angle_alpha   90.00
_cell.angle_beta   90.00
_cell.angle_gamma   90.00
#
_symmetry.space_group_name_H-M   'P 1'
#
loop_
_entity.id
_entity.type
_entity.pdbx_description
1 polymer ?
#
loop_
_entity_poly.entity_id
_entity_poly.type
_entity_poly.pdbx_seq_one_letter_code
_entity_poly.pdbx_strand_id
1 'polypeptide(L)'
;VTSCPAFQLRAVMNSNAPSMHYESFKFWSICRQGTDARARLSQTRGFKKRSFCAGTSGRMSAGSLPQDSNDGGVYQEMWYKEGLRFHCTMCGNCCSGKKGSVVFSEEEAESMANKLNINVKEFLQSYARKGRSGSWELQEVKTKKHGWDCIFLDRKKMPGKAVCMLYESRPLQCRTWPFWIENVVDQEAWEEAGQECPGLGKGRLHDAKTIFESSQTTSDDFPFK
;
A
#
# COMPACT_ATOMS: atom_id res chain seq x y z
N VAL A 1 24.18 24.70 -71.59
CA VAL A 1 25.03 24.32 -70.44
C VAL A 1 24.11 24.11 -69.24
N THR A 2 23.64 22.89 -68.97
CA THR A 2 24.32 21.74 -68.29
C THR A 2 24.44 21.98 -66.76
N SER A 3 24.09 21.03 -65.87
CA SER A 3 23.67 19.62 -66.07
C SER A 3 23.00 19.00 -64.82
N CYS A 4 22.48 17.78 -65.00
CA CYS A 4 21.71 16.94 -64.06
C CYS A 4 22.47 16.40 -62.81
N PRO A 5 21.78 15.70 -61.86
CA PRO A 5 22.21 15.58 -60.46
C PRO A 5 22.75 14.20 -60.01
N ALA A 6 23.19 14.13 -58.75
CA ALA A 6 23.51 12.93 -57.95
C ALA A 6 23.45 13.31 -56.45
N PHE A 7 23.22 12.45 -55.44
CA PHE A 7 22.83 11.03 -55.40
C PHE A 7 22.06 10.75 -54.09
N GLN A 8 21.37 9.61 -53.96
CA GLN A 8 20.77 9.17 -52.69
C GLN A 8 21.79 8.41 -51.83
N LEU A 9 21.64 8.47 -50.50
CA LEU A 9 22.03 7.37 -49.62
C LEU A 9 21.13 7.32 -48.37
N ARG A 10 20.54 6.16 -48.10
CA ARG A 10 19.85 5.87 -46.82
C ARG A 10 20.89 5.37 -45.81
N ALA A 11 20.80 5.84 -44.57
CA ALA A 11 21.29 5.13 -43.41
C ALA A 11 20.11 4.89 -42.45
N VAL A 12 19.93 3.66 -41.98
CA VAL A 12 18.92 3.28 -40.99
C VAL A 12 19.62 3.07 -39.66
N MET A 13 19.16 3.73 -38.60
CA MET A 13 19.33 3.26 -37.22
C MET A 13 18.20 3.83 -36.35
N ASN A 14 17.66 3.00 -35.47
CA ASN A 14 16.55 3.32 -34.58
C ASN A 14 16.86 2.79 -33.18
N SER A 15 17.12 3.68 -32.22
CA SER A 15 17.29 3.33 -30.80
C SER A 15 17.27 4.58 -29.92
N ASN A 16 16.09 5.13 -29.67
CA ASN A 16 15.87 6.12 -28.61
C ASN A 16 15.26 5.43 -27.37
N ALA A 17 16.03 5.33 -26.30
CA ALA A 17 15.56 4.90 -24.97
C ALA A 17 15.54 6.13 -24.03
N PRO A 18 14.44 6.41 -23.31
CA PRO A 18 14.37 7.52 -22.38
C PRO A 18 14.96 7.14 -21.01
N SER A 19 16.02 7.80 -20.58
CA SER A 19 16.45 7.79 -19.18
C SER A 19 15.65 8.81 -18.38
N MET A 20 15.05 8.38 -17.26
CA MET A 20 14.38 9.29 -16.34
C MET A 20 15.40 10.08 -15.51
N HIS A 21 15.35 11.41 -15.61
CA HIS A 21 15.85 12.31 -14.57
C HIS A 21 14.65 13.01 -13.93
N TYR A 22 14.54 12.92 -12.61
CA TYR A 22 13.55 13.63 -11.82
C TYR A 22 14.27 14.36 -10.69
N GLU A 23 14.61 15.62 -10.91
CA GLU A 23 15.39 16.44 -9.98
C GLU A 23 15.08 17.93 -10.23
N SER A 24 14.15 18.49 -9.47
CA SER A 24 13.99 19.94 -9.23
C SER A 24 12.80 20.23 -8.31
N PHE A 25 13.04 20.41 -7.02
CA PHE A 25 12.71 21.68 -6.35
C PHE A 25 13.66 21.92 -5.17
N LYS A 26 14.28 23.11 -5.17
CA LYS A 26 15.32 23.57 -4.25
C LYS A 26 14.72 24.70 -3.35
N PHE A 27 15.29 25.20 -2.25
CA PHE A 27 16.62 25.05 -1.64
C PHE A 27 16.62 25.57 -0.16
N TRP A 28 17.81 25.74 0.43
CA TRP A 28 18.12 26.30 1.76
C TRP A 28 17.76 25.39 2.96
N SER A 29 18.65 25.11 3.92
CA SER A 29 20.08 25.47 4.13
C SER A 29 20.68 24.49 5.17
N ILE A 30 21.97 24.36 5.51
CA ILE A 30 23.19 25.20 5.47
C ILE A 30 24.42 24.32 5.13
N CYS A 31 25.58 24.89 4.75
CA CYS A 31 26.83 24.15 4.50
C CYS A 31 27.90 24.32 5.60
N ARG A 32 28.66 23.24 5.96
CA ARG A 32 30.15 23.21 5.97
C ARG A 32 30.82 21.90 6.46
N GLN A 33 31.78 21.42 5.64
CA GLN A 33 33.12 20.82 5.98
C GLN A 33 33.24 19.40 6.61
N GLY A 34 34.30 18.67 6.21
CA GLY A 34 34.75 17.38 6.79
C GLY A 34 34.93 16.22 5.78
N THR A 35 35.72 16.34 4.69
CA THR A 35 37.11 15.83 4.54
C THR A 35 37.32 14.29 4.51
N ASP A 36 37.83 13.81 3.36
CA ASP A 36 38.66 12.61 3.05
C ASP A 36 38.70 11.35 3.95
N ALA A 37 38.63 10.16 3.30
CA ALA A 37 39.81 9.27 3.13
C ALA A 37 39.55 8.02 2.24
N ARG A 38 40.63 7.41 1.70
CA ARG A 38 40.63 6.11 0.99
C ARG A 38 41.44 5.03 1.73
N ALA A 39 40.85 3.85 1.93
CA ALA A 39 41.53 2.53 2.00
C ALA A 39 40.44 1.45 1.80
N ARG A 40 40.52 0.37 1.00
CA ARG A 40 41.60 -0.46 0.41
C ARG A 40 42.24 -1.46 1.38
N LEU A 41 42.35 -2.72 0.92
CA LEU A 41 42.95 -3.92 1.55
C LEU A 41 42.04 -4.66 2.56
N SER A 42 42.16 -5.99 2.79
CA SER A 42 42.56 -7.11 1.91
C SER A 42 42.45 -8.46 2.67
N GLN A 43 42.18 -9.58 1.97
CA GLN A 43 42.54 -10.96 2.37
C GLN A 43 41.89 -11.50 3.68
N THR A 44 41.91 -12.79 4.07
CA THR A 44 42.02 -14.12 3.40
C THR A 44 41.42 -15.18 4.35
N ARG A 45 41.35 -16.45 3.89
CA ARG A 45 41.08 -17.69 4.67
C ARG A 45 39.58 -17.91 4.94
N GLY A 46 39.00 -19.10 4.76
CA GLY A 46 39.55 -20.37 4.30
C GLY A 46 39.35 -21.48 5.33
N PHE A 47 38.17 -22.12 5.31
CA PHE A 47 37.83 -23.21 6.23
C PHE A 47 37.82 -24.58 5.54
N LYS A 48 38.15 -25.62 6.31
CA LYS A 48 38.51 -26.95 5.80
C LYS A 48 37.29 -27.84 5.59
N LYS A 49 37.27 -28.59 4.48
CA LYS A 49 36.38 -29.74 4.30
C LYS A 49 36.68 -30.84 5.32
N ARG A 50 35.65 -31.43 5.91
CA ARG A 50 35.61 -32.81 6.44
C ARG A 50 34.29 -33.41 5.93
N SER A 51 34.33 -34.37 5.01
CA SER A 51 34.59 -35.80 5.22
C SER A 51 33.34 -36.51 5.76
N PHE A 52 32.63 -37.17 4.85
CA PHE A 52 31.52 -38.09 5.14
C PHE A 52 32.06 -39.42 5.70
N CYS A 53 31.29 -40.10 6.56
CA CYS A 53 30.73 -41.44 6.25
C CYS A 53 29.98 -42.09 7.43
N ALA A 54 28.84 -42.70 7.10
CA ALA A 54 28.17 -43.86 7.71
C ALA A 54 28.24 -44.11 9.25
N GLY A 55 27.11 -43.88 9.93
CA GLY A 55 26.10 -44.94 10.05
C GLY A 55 26.02 -45.77 11.35
N THR A 56 24.95 -45.55 12.12
CA THR A 56 24.30 -46.56 12.98
C THR A 56 22.78 -46.38 12.94
N SER A 57 22.02 -47.47 13.01
CA SER A 57 20.57 -47.51 12.83
C SER A 57 19.79 -47.29 14.14
N GLY A 58 19.69 -46.03 14.58
CA GLY A 58 18.86 -45.64 15.72
C GLY A 58 17.37 -45.56 15.37
N ARG A 59 16.53 -46.36 16.07
CA ARG A 59 15.06 -46.28 15.95
C ARG A 59 14.55 -45.04 16.70
N MET A 60 14.40 -43.91 16.01
CA MET A 60 13.91 -42.67 16.61
C MET A 60 12.41 -42.77 16.91
N SER A 61 12.02 -42.50 18.15
CA SER A 61 10.64 -42.17 18.50
C SER A 61 10.23 -40.83 17.88
N ALA A 62 8.93 -40.54 17.84
CA ALA A 62 8.42 -39.24 17.44
C ALA A 62 8.77 -38.17 18.49
N GLY A 63 10.00 -37.67 18.46
CA GLY A 63 10.43 -36.50 19.22
C GLY A 63 9.68 -35.28 18.73
N SER A 64 9.05 -34.55 19.66
CA SER A 64 8.41 -33.27 19.38
C SER A 64 9.39 -32.32 18.68
N LEU A 65 8.92 -31.59 17.67
CA LEU A 65 9.69 -30.50 17.07
C LEU A 65 10.13 -29.53 18.18
N PRO A 66 11.39 -29.07 18.20
CA PRO A 66 11.82 -28.01 19.11
C PRO A 66 10.93 -26.78 18.91
N GLN A 67 10.21 -26.38 19.96
CA GLN A 67 9.51 -25.11 19.99
C GLN A 67 10.53 -24.02 20.33
N ASP A 68 11.38 -23.67 19.36
CA ASP A 68 12.24 -22.48 19.42
C ASP A 68 11.34 -21.25 19.38
N SER A 69 10.84 -20.86 20.56
CA SER A 69 9.76 -19.90 20.78
C SER A 69 10.21 -18.44 20.62
N ASN A 70 11.05 -18.19 19.62
CA ASN A 70 11.60 -16.88 19.30
C ASN A 70 10.85 -16.22 18.13
N ASP A 71 9.52 -16.26 18.18
CA ASP A 71 8.63 -15.42 17.34
C ASP A 71 8.69 -13.96 17.83
N GLY A 72 9.89 -13.39 17.80
CA GLY A 72 10.10 -11.95 17.79
C GLY A 72 9.72 -11.41 16.42
N GLY A 73 8.44 -11.56 16.05
CA GLY A 73 7.93 -11.25 14.71
C GLY A 73 8.24 -9.81 14.31
N VAL A 74 8.42 -9.60 13.00
CA VAL A 74 8.94 -8.35 12.39
C VAL A 74 8.27 -7.04 12.86
N TYR A 75 7.04 -7.13 13.36
CA TYR A 75 6.29 -6.03 13.97
C TYR A 75 6.87 -5.52 15.31
N GLN A 76 7.80 -6.24 15.95
CA GLN A 76 8.51 -5.80 17.17
C GLN A 76 9.58 -4.73 16.93
N GLU A 77 10.12 -4.66 15.71
CA GLU A 77 11.12 -3.65 15.32
C GLU A 77 10.49 -2.38 14.72
N MET A 78 9.18 -2.41 14.44
CA MET A 78 8.43 -1.28 13.89
C MET A 78 8.31 -0.13 14.91
N TRP A 79 8.30 1.11 14.43
CA TRP A 79 8.11 2.29 15.28
C TRP A 79 6.78 2.24 16.06
N TYR A 80 5.76 1.60 15.49
CA TYR A 80 4.43 1.38 16.08
C TYR A 80 4.32 0.13 16.97
N LYS A 81 5.42 -0.47 17.44
CA LYS A 81 5.41 -1.72 18.24
C LYS A 81 4.50 -1.69 19.49
N GLU A 82 4.36 -0.53 20.13
CA GLU A 82 3.46 -0.29 21.29
C GLU A 82 1.97 -0.19 20.90
N GLY A 83 1.67 -0.26 19.60
CA GLY A 83 0.35 -0.11 19.01
C GLY A 83 -0.04 1.34 18.69
N LEU A 84 -1.06 1.50 17.84
CA LEU A 84 -1.62 2.79 17.44
C LEU A 84 -3.11 2.87 17.77
N ARG A 85 -3.59 4.09 18.05
CA ARG A 85 -5.00 4.32 18.40
C ARG A 85 -5.80 4.83 17.21
N PHE A 86 -6.95 4.21 16.95
CA PHE A 86 -7.90 4.68 15.95
C PHE A 86 -9.37 4.55 16.36
N HIS A 87 -10.17 5.53 15.94
CA HIS A 87 -11.63 5.46 15.98
C HIS A 87 -12.23 6.29 14.84
N CYS A 88 -13.04 5.66 13.97
CA CYS A 88 -13.69 6.38 12.88
C CYS A 88 -14.74 7.38 13.40
N THR A 89 -14.44 8.67 13.28
CA THR A 89 -15.29 9.77 13.76
C THR A 89 -16.45 10.12 12.83
N MET A 90 -16.64 9.36 11.72
CA MET A 90 -17.58 9.66 10.63
C MET A 90 -17.36 11.06 10.03
N CYS A 91 -16.11 11.46 9.82
CA CYS A 91 -15.75 12.67 9.06
C CYS A 91 -15.96 12.50 7.54
N GLY A 92 -15.70 11.29 7.02
CA GLY A 92 -15.77 10.95 5.61
C GLY A 92 -14.51 11.25 4.80
N ASN A 93 -13.45 11.78 5.41
CA ASN A 93 -12.29 12.31 4.67
C ASN A 93 -11.56 11.21 3.88
N CYS A 94 -11.43 9.99 4.41
CA CYS A 94 -10.92 8.81 3.69
C CYS A 94 -11.91 8.18 2.68
N CYS A 95 -13.03 8.83 2.40
CA CYS A 95 -14.04 8.42 1.42
C CYS A 95 -14.39 9.58 0.44
N SER A 96 -13.53 10.60 0.39
CA SER A 96 -13.83 11.91 -0.21
C SER A 96 -12.61 12.63 -0.79
N GLY A 97 -12.85 13.72 -1.54
CA GLY A 97 -11.83 14.69 -1.91
C GLY A 97 -11.38 14.55 -3.36
N LYS A 98 -10.14 14.08 -3.55
CA LYS A 98 -9.60 13.73 -4.88
C LYS A 98 -10.32 12.49 -5.42
N LYS A 99 -10.39 12.34 -6.74
CA LYS A 99 -10.99 11.14 -7.34
C LYS A 99 -10.09 9.93 -7.06
N GLY A 100 -10.64 8.90 -6.41
CA GLY A 100 -9.92 7.70 -6.01
C GLY A 100 -10.29 6.44 -6.80
N SER A 101 -9.80 5.31 -6.29
CA SER A 101 -10.26 3.98 -6.65
C SER A 101 -10.40 3.17 -5.36
N VAL A 102 -11.56 2.55 -5.18
CA VAL A 102 -11.78 1.53 -4.15
C VAL A 102 -12.09 0.24 -4.87
N VAL A 103 -11.09 -0.64 -4.96
CA VAL A 103 -11.20 -1.97 -5.57
C VAL A 103 -11.84 -2.93 -4.57
N PHE A 104 -12.57 -3.94 -5.06
CA PHE A 104 -13.19 -4.97 -4.22
C PHE A 104 -13.33 -6.30 -5.00
N SER A 105 -13.37 -7.42 -4.26
CA SER A 105 -13.52 -8.77 -4.83
C SER A 105 -15.00 -9.15 -5.07
N GLU A 106 -15.26 -10.32 -5.66
CA GLU A 106 -16.64 -10.78 -5.90
C GLU A 106 -17.37 -11.13 -4.60
N GLU A 107 -16.66 -11.69 -3.61
CA GLU A 107 -17.15 -11.97 -2.25
C GLU A 107 -17.47 -10.68 -1.48
N GLU A 108 -16.71 -9.61 -1.73
CA GLU A 108 -17.01 -8.29 -1.18
C GLU A 108 -18.21 -7.64 -1.89
N ALA A 109 -18.38 -7.88 -3.19
CA ALA A 109 -19.58 -7.46 -3.92
C ALA A 109 -20.84 -8.16 -3.36
N GLU A 110 -20.76 -9.45 -3.04
CA GLU A 110 -21.81 -10.20 -2.33
C GLU A 110 -22.09 -9.60 -0.95
N SER A 111 -21.06 -9.37 -0.13
CA SER A 111 -21.21 -8.77 1.21
C SER A 111 -21.90 -7.40 1.16
N MET A 112 -21.51 -6.54 0.21
CA MET A 112 -22.10 -5.21 0.02
C MET A 112 -23.52 -5.26 -0.56
N ALA A 113 -23.80 -6.16 -1.51
CA ALA A 113 -25.14 -6.35 -2.06
C ALA A 113 -26.12 -6.88 -1.00
N ASN A 114 -25.70 -7.88 -0.23
CA ASN A 114 -26.46 -8.42 0.90
C ASN A 114 -26.76 -7.35 1.96
N LYS A 115 -25.80 -6.47 2.28
CA LYS A 115 -26.01 -5.34 3.21
C LYS A 115 -27.11 -4.37 2.76
N LEU A 116 -27.31 -4.25 1.45
CA LEU A 116 -28.33 -3.40 0.82
C LEU A 116 -29.65 -4.14 0.56
N ASN A 117 -29.69 -5.47 0.75
CA ASN A 117 -30.80 -6.37 0.40
C ASN A 117 -31.11 -6.41 -1.12
N ILE A 118 -30.06 -6.32 -1.95
CA ILE A 118 -30.15 -6.45 -3.42
C ILE A 118 -29.26 -7.60 -3.90
N ASN A 119 -29.43 -8.00 -5.16
CA ASN A 119 -28.57 -9.00 -5.81
C ASN A 119 -27.26 -8.37 -6.33
N VAL A 120 -26.21 -9.20 -6.48
CA VAL A 120 -24.87 -8.74 -6.92
C VAL A 120 -24.92 -8.04 -8.29
N LYS A 121 -25.72 -8.53 -9.23
CA LYS A 121 -25.82 -7.94 -10.58
C LYS A 121 -26.35 -6.51 -10.52
N GLU A 122 -27.39 -6.27 -9.72
CA GLU A 122 -27.95 -4.94 -9.45
C GLU A 122 -26.96 -4.05 -8.71
N PHE A 123 -26.26 -4.58 -7.70
CA PHE A 123 -25.19 -3.85 -7.00
C PHE A 123 -24.10 -3.36 -7.97
N LEU A 124 -23.60 -4.25 -8.83
CA LEU A 124 -22.56 -3.93 -9.82
C LEU A 124 -23.04 -2.95 -10.90
N GLN A 125 -24.34 -2.93 -11.22
CA GLN A 125 -24.93 -1.98 -12.17
C GLN A 125 -25.17 -0.59 -11.55
N SER A 126 -25.62 -0.52 -10.29
CA SER A 126 -26.02 0.73 -9.63
C SER A 126 -24.90 1.42 -8.86
N TYR A 127 -23.92 0.69 -8.33
CA TYR A 127 -22.93 1.23 -7.38
C TYR A 127 -21.47 0.95 -7.73
N ALA A 128 -21.21 0.10 -8.73
CA ALA A 128 -19.86 -0.20 -9.20
C ALA A 128 -19.58 0.38 -10.61
N ARG A 129 -18.31 0.47 -10.95
CA ARG A 129 -17.79 0.81 -12.28
C ARG A 129 -16.57 -0.04 -12.57
N LYS A 130 -16.20 -0.23 -13.84
CA LYS A 130 -14.94 -0.88 -14.18
C LYS A 130 -13.77 0.10 -14.06
N GLY A 131 -12.67 -0.37 -13.45
CA GLY A 131 -11.37 0.30 -13.39
C GLY A 131 -10.58 0.15 -14.69
N ARG A 132 -9.40 0.77 -14.75
CA ARG A 132 -8.51 0.69 -15.93
C ARG A 132 -8.00 -0.73 -16.22
N SER A 133 -7.85 -1.55 -15.17
CA SER A 133 -7.50 -2.99 -15.23
C SER A 133 -8.67 -3.89 -15.67
N GLY A 134 -9.91 -3.39 -15.68
CA GLY A 134 -11.10 -4.26 -15.70
C GLY A 134 -11.47 -4.82 -14.31
N SER A 135 -10.79 -4.45 -13.23
CA SER A 135 -11.26 -4.67 -11.85
C SER A 135 -12.59 -3.95 -11.62
N TRP A 136 -13.38 -4.39 -10.64
CA TRP A 136 -14.52 -3.60 -10.15
C TRP A 136 -14.04 -2.54 -9.15
N GLU A 137 -14.55 -1.32 -9.30
CA GLU A 137 -14.28 -0.17 -8.43
C GLU A 137 -15.60 0.44 -7.97
N LEU A 138 -15.68 0.97 -6.74
CA LEU A 138 -16.87 1.69 -6.29
C LEU A 138 -17.09 2.98 -7.11
N GLN A 139 -18.35 3.37 -7.30
CA GLN A 139 -18.70 4.66 -7.89
C GLN A 139 -18.47 5.82 -6.91
N GLU A 140 -18.23 6.99 -7.50
CA GLU A 140 -18.04 8.25 -6.79
C GLU A 140 -18.95 9.32 -7.40
N VAL A 141 -19.55 10.14 -6.54
CA VAL A 141 -20.45 11.23 -6.93
C VAL A 141 -19.74 12.55 -6.72
N LYS A 142 -19.66 13.38 -7.76
CA LYS A 142 -19.06 14.72 -7.66
C LYS A 142 -19.94 15.64 -6.84
N THR A 143 -19.38 16.23 -5.77
CA THR A 143 -20.10 17.16 -4.88
C THR A 143 -19.59 18.59 -5.01
N LYS A 144 -20.42 19.56 -4.59
CA LYS A 144 -20.08 21.00 -4.66
C LYS A 144 -19.07 21.46 -3.58
N LYS A 145 -18.80 20.64 -2.55
CA LYS A 145 -18.00 21.03 -1.38
C LYS A 145 -16.84 20.08 -1.04
N HIS A 146 -16.92 18.82 -1.45
CA HIS A 146 -15.97 17.76 -1.02
C HIS A 146 -15.29 17.07 -2.21
N GLY A 147 -15.34 17.66 -3.41
CA GLY A 147 -14.74 17.10 -4.62
C GLY A 147 -15.54 15.91 -5.15
N TRP A 148 -15.06 14.69 -4.88
CA TRP A 148 -15.76 13.44 -5.13
C TRP A 148 -16.03 12.75 -3.81
N ASP A 149 -17.25 12.26 -3.58
CA ASP A 149 -17.62 11.42 -2.44
C ASP A 149 -17.90 9.99 -2.93
N CYS A 150 -17.50 8.96 -2.19
CA CYS A 150 -17.96 7.59 -2.42
C CYS A 150 -19.50 7.53 -2.43
N ILE A 151 -20.09 6.77 -3.36
CA ILE A 151 -21.56 6.69 -3.54
C ILE A 151 -22.33 6.27 -2.27
N PHE A 152 -21.68 5.60 -1.32
CA PHE A 152 -22.24 5.15 -0.04
C PHE A 152 -22.02 6.11 1.14
N LEU A 153 -21.57 7.35 0.90
CA LEU A 153 -21.28 8.34 1.94
C LEU A 153 -22.47 9.29 2.19
N ASP A 154 -23.26 9.01 3.22
CA ASP A 154 -24.44 9.78 3.60
C ASP A 154 -24.08 10.98 4.50
N ARG A 155 -24.12 12.19 3.93
CA ARG A 155 -23.95 13.47 4.66
C ARG A 155 -25.28 14.12 5.09
N LYS A 156 -26.42 13.45 4.93
CA LYS A 156 -27.77 13.97 5.23
C LYS A 156 -28.33 13.41 6.52
N LYS A 157 -28.17 12.10 6.78
CA LYS A 157 -28.76 11.38 7.91
C LYS A 157 -28.31 11.85 9.29
N MET A 158 -27.11 12.43 9.40
CA MET A 158 -26.58 12.98 10.64
C MET A 158 -25.81 14.28 10.34
N PRO A 159 -26.37 15.47 10.68
CA PRO A 159 -25.71 16.76 10.44
C PRO A 159 -24.31 16.83 11.04
N GLY A 160 -23.35 17.36 10.27
CA GLY A 160 -21.94 17.43 10.67
C GLY A 160 -21.16 16.11 10.60
N LYS A 161 -21.78 15.02 10.11
CA LYS A 161 -21.14 13.72 9.88
C LYS A 161 -21.30 13.27 8.42
N ALA A 162 -20.50 12.27 8.06
CA ALA A 162 -20.55 11.56 6.81
C ALA A 162 -20.56 10.05 7.12
N VAL A 163 -21.75 9.46 7.08
CA VAL A 163 -22.02 8.09 7.53
C VAL A 163 -21.86 7.14 6.35
N CYS A 164 -20.95 6.17 6.44
CA CYS A 164 -20.84 5.13 5.43
C CYS A 164 -22.03 4.15 5.57
N MET A 165 -22.87 4.03 4.54
CA MET A 165 -24.02 3.12 4.53
C MET A 165 -23.60 1.64 4.64
N LEU A 166 -22.39 1.32 4.18
CA LEU A 166 -21.80 -0.02 4.16
C LEU A 166 -20.78 -0.26 5.30
N TYR A 167 -20.81 0.51 6.39
CA TYR A 167 -19.70 0.51 7.37
C TYR A 167 -19.29 -0.89 7.91
N GLU A 168 -20.24 -1.80 8.09
CA GLU A 168 -20.01 -3.19 8.54
C GLU A 168 -19.54 -4.13 7.41
N SER A 169 -19.88 -3.82 6.16
CA SER A 169 -19.58 -4.61 4.94
C SER A 169 -18.63 -3.85 4.02
N ARG A 170 -17.73 -3.03 4.57
CA ARG A 170 -16.76 -2.26 3.79
C ARG A 170 -15.81 -3.21 3.03
N PRO A 171 -15.39 -2.86 1.80
CA PRO A 171 -14.33 -3.60 1.13
C PRO A 171 -13.02 -3.48 1.89
N LEU A 172 -12.08 -4.39 1.64
CA LEU A 172 -10.91 -4.63 2.48
C LEU A 172 -10.03 -3.39 2.62
N GLN A 173 -9.76 -2.70 1.51
CA GLN A 173 -9.11 -1.39 1.45
C GLN A 173 -9.78 -0.35 2.37
N CYS A 174 -11.12 -0.31 2.43
CA CYS A 174 -11.85 0.59 3.32
C CYS A 174 -11.96 0.09 4.78
N ARG A 175 -11.63 -1.18 5.05
CA ARG A 175 -11.54 -1.74 6.42
C ARG A 175 -10.19 -1.50 7.06
N THR A 176 -9.10 -1.54 6.28
CA THR A 176 -7.72 -1.37 6.76
C THR A 176 -7.35 0.07 7.10
N TRP A 177 -8.04 1.09 6.56
CA TRP A 177 -7.80 2.49 6.94
C TRP A 177 -7.94 2.69 8.47
N PRO A 178 -6.96 3.31 9.16
CA PRO A 178 -5.86 4.13 8.63
C PRO A 178 -4.54 3.39 8.40
N PHE A 179 -4.46 2.07 8.64
CA PHE A 179 -3.21 1.30 8.61
C PHE A 179 -2.76 0.91 7.19
N TRP A 180 -2.97 1.78 6.21
CA TRP A 180 -2.39 1.64 4.88
C TRP A 180 -0.88 1.91 4.95
N ILE A 181 -0.10 1.26 4.10
CA ILE A 181 1.37 1.30 4.18
C ILE A 181 1.92 2.73 4.11
N GLU A 182 1.31 3.63 3.33
CA GLU A 182 1.71 5.04 3.27
C GLU A 182 1.56 5.81 4.60
N ASN A 183 0.61 5.42 5.47
CA ASN A 183 0.33 6.10 6.74
C ASN A 183 1.12 5.54 7.92
N VAL A 184 1.74 4.36 7.78
CA VAL A 184 2.42 3.64 8.88
C VAL A 184 3.89 3.34 8.61
N VAL A 185 4.44 3.83 7.48
CA VAL A 185 5.86 3.71 7.13
C VAL A 185 6.78 4.29 8.21
N ASP A 186 6.40 5.45 8.76
CA ASP A 186 7.07 6.13 9.87
C ASP A 186 6.05 6.97 10.67
N GLN A 187 6.53 7.62 11.75
CA GLN A 187 5.71 8.44 12.63
C GLN A 187 5.27 9.77 11.97
N GLU A 188 6.07 10.34 11.06
CA GLU A 188 5.77 11.63 10.42
C GLU A 188 4.58 11.48 9.46
N ALA A 189 4.55 10.40 8.66
CA ALA A 189 3.42 10.06 7.81
C ALA A 189 2.12 9.81 8.59
N TRP A 190 2.21 9.19 9.77
CA TRP A 190 1.05 9.00 10.66
C TRP A 190 0.54 10.32 11.25
N GLU A 191 1.44 11.25 11.57
CA GLU A 191 1.09 12.59 12.04
C GLU A 191 0.53 13.49 10.93
N GLU A 192 0.99 13.34 9.68
CA GLU A 192 0.40 13.98 8.49
C GLU A 192 -1.03 13.46 8.23
N ALA A 193 -1.22 12.14 8.17
CA ALA A 193 -2.53 11.51 8.05
C ALA A 193 -3.48 11.92 9.20
N GLY A 194 -2.91 12.22 10.38
CA GLY A 194 -3.63 12.75 11.54
C GLY A 194 -4.21 14.16 11.34
N GLN A 195 -3.62 14.99 10.47
CA GLN A 195 -4.15 16.31 10.13
C GLN A 195 -5.45 16.21 9.34
N GLU A 196 -5.52 15.29 8.36
CA GLU A 196 -6.73 15.07 7.58
C GLU A 196 -7.77 14.22 8.32
N CYS A 197 -7.36 13.27 9.17
CA CYS A 197 -8.27 12.32 9.81
C CYS A 197 -8.33 12.49 11.34
N PRO A 198 -9.33 13.21 11.89
CA PRO A 198 -9.44 13.51 13.32
C PRO A 198 -9.80 12.30 14.21
N GLY A 199 -9.68 11.08 13.69
CA GLY A 199 -9.86 9.81 14.40
C GLY A 199 -8.56 9.07 14.74
N LEU A 200 -7.41 9.47 14.18
CA LEU A 200 -6.10 8.94 14.57
C LEU A 200 -5.74 9.41 15.99
N GLY A 201 -4.94 8.60 16.69
CA GLY A 201 -4.54 8.81 18.09
C GLY A 201 -5.65 8.57 19.13
N LYS A 202 -6.88 8.20 18.71
CA LYS A 202 -8.07 8.19 19.58
C LYS A 202 -8.72 6.82 19.68
N GLY A 203 -9.41 6.54 20.78
CA GLY A 203 -10.21 5.32 20.95
C GLY A 203 -9.38 4.04 21.11
N ARG A 204 -9.74 2.99 20.37
CA ARG A 204 -9.19 1.63 20.52
C ARG A 204 -7.70 1.63 20.18
N LEU A 205 -6.90 0.96 21.00
CA LEU A 205 -5.53 0.58 20.66
C LEU A 205 -5.56 -0.67 19.77
N HIS A 206 -4.81 -0.63 18.67
CA HIS A 206 -4.54 -1.76 17.78
C HIS A 206 -3.07 -2.15 17.99
N ASP A 207 -2.80 -3.43 18.21
CA ASP A 207 -1.45 -3.97 18.34
C ASP A 207 -0.67 -3.94 17.03
N ALA A 208 0.65 -3.98 17.13
CA ALA A 208 1.56 -3.89 15.99
C ALA A 208 1.39 -5.01 14.97
N LYS A 209 0.96 -6.21 15.40
CA LYS A 209 0.62 -7.32 14.52
C LYS A 209 -0.60 -6.97 13.66
N THR A 210 -1.70 -6.53 14.27
CA THR A 210 -2.92 -6.10 13.57
C THR A 210 -2.64 -4.97 12.57
N ILE A 211 -1.75 -4.04 12.92
CA ILE A 211 -1.33 -2.93 12.05
C ILE A 211 -0.55 -3.46 10.84
N PHE A 212 0.45 -4.31 11.08
CA PHE A 212 1.29 -4.92 10.03
C PHE A 212 0.48 -5.80 9.07
N GLU A 213 -0.41 -6.65 9.59
CA GLU A 213 -1.33 -7.46 8.77
C GLU A 213 -2.24 -6.57 7.91
N SER A 214 -2.70 -5.43 8.46
CA SER A 214 -3.52 -4.46 7.72
C SER A 214 -2.75 -3.72 6.62
N SER A 215 -1.47 -3.38 6.85
CA SER A 215 -0.65 -2.67 5.86
C SER A 215 -0.22 -3.57 4.70
N GLN A 216 0.20 -4.81 4.98
CA GLN A 216 0.53 -5.79 3.93
C GLN A 216 -0.67 -6.12 3.04
N THR A 217 -1.86 -6.24 3.63
CA THR A 217 -3.11 -6.42 2.87
C THR A 217 -3.34 -5.30 1.83
N THR A 218 -2.79 -4.10 2.04
CA THR A 218 -2.90 -2.98 1.09
C THR A 218 -1.74 -2.83 0.10
N SER A 219 -0.60 -3.52 0.29
CA SER A 219 0.50 -3.48 -0.67
C SER A 219 0.30 -4.42 -1.86
N ASP A 220 -0.39 -5.55 -1.64
CA ASP A 220 -0.30 -6.70 -2.53
C ASP A 220 -1.44 -6.73 -3.58
N ASP A 221 -2.61 -6.18 -3.26
CA ASP A 221 -3.79 -6.09 -4.16
C ASP A 221 -3.77 -4.91 -5.16
N PHE A 222 -2.68 -4.14 -5.22
CA PHE A 222 -2.50 -3.03 -6.18
C PHE A 222 -1.49 -3.38 -7.30
N PRO A 223 -1.91 -4.03 -8.40
CA PRO A 223 -1.05 -4.41 -9.53
C PRO A 223 -0.71 -3.21 -10.46
N PHE A 224 -0.37 -2.06 -9.88
CA PHE A 224 -0.02 -0.82 -10.58
C PHE A 224 1.16 -0.10 -9.91
N LYS A 225 2.33 -0.76 -9.98
CA LYS A 225 3.65 -0.12 -10.01
C LYS A 225 4.28 -0.37 -11.38
#